data_AF-A0A1V9R8I7-F1
#
_entry.id   AF-A0A1V9R8I7-F1
#
_cell.length_a   1.000
_cell.length_b   1.000
_cell.length_c   1.000
_cell.angle_alpha   90.00
_cell.angle_beta   90.00
_cell.angle_gamma   90.00
#
_symmetry.space_group_name_H-M   'P 1'
#
loop_
_entity.id
_entity.type
_entity.pdbx_description
1 polymer ?
#
loop_
_entity_poly.entity_id
_entity_poly.type
_entity_poly.pdbx_seq_one_letter_code
_entity_poly.pdbx_strand_id
1 'polypeptide(L)'
;MNKQEKLIEIEKLITVKNEDRFKEYLNRPVVSGFYTNITDKTIETGSDSTRFVHRHKKEIIKKEEFLQAIKQLRSLGKFNKTKLRGINKLTKFADDNYYDYLKEVTEYNIKFENLKQGWSNYEIHVGYGDDEFFNNYLQPLNFVLNKMVYRNTSLSRFEIKYHELQQAIKELDGQLSGESSYHTTSMIVA
;
A
#
# COMPACT_ATOMS: atom_id res chain seq x y z
N MET A 1 23.30 7.97 14.91
CA MET A 1 24.20 7.63 13.80
C MET A 1 24.92 8.90 13.36
N ASN A 2 26.24 8.88 13.28
CA ASN A 2 27.04 10.02 12.84
C ASN A 2 27.04 10.13 11.29
N LYS A 3 27.58 11.22 10.75
CA LYS A 3 27.56 11.49 9.29
C LYS A 3 28.31 10.44 8.47
N GLN A 4 29.44 9.95 8.98
CA GLN A 4 30.25 8.93 8.31
C GLN A 4 29.50 7.58 8.25
N GLU A 5 28.83 7.21 9.34
CA GLU A 5 27.97 6.02 9.40
C GLU A 5 26.78 6.12 8.43
N LYS A 6 26.17 7.30 8.29
CA LYS A 6 25.10 7.56 7.30
C LYS A 6 25.59 7.35 5.87
N LEU A 7 26.77 7.88 5.52
CA LEU A 7 27.33 7.70 4.19
C LEU A 7 27.61 6.22 3.89
N ILE A 8 28.20 5.48 4.84
CA ILE A 8 28.45 4.04 4.70
C ILE A 8 27.15 3.25 4.49
N GLU A 9 26.08 3.56 5.22
CA GLU A 9 24.77 2.92 5.01
C GLU A 9 24.17 3.24 3.64
N ILE A 10 24.34 4.46 3.14
CA ILE A 10 23.86 4.88 1.82
C ILE A 10 24.64 4.17 0.70
N GLU A 11 25.96 4.06 0.83
CA GLU A 11 26.83 3.39 -0.14
C GLU A 11 26.54 1.88 -0.27
N LYS A 12 25.94 1.26 0.76
CA LYS A 12 25.43 -0.12 0.66
C LYS A 12 24.21 -0.24 -0.26
N LEU A 13 23.46 0.84 -0.45
CA LEU A 13 22.19 0.87 -1.18
C LEU A 13 22.34 1.42 -2.59
N ILE A 14 23.24 2.40 -2.81
CA ILE A 14 23.53 2.98 -4.11
C ILE A 14 24.99 3.36 -4.27
N THR A 15 25.44 3.49 -5.52
CA THR A 15 26.70 4.16 -5.85
C THR A 15 26.50 5.67 -5.89
N VAL A 16 27.20 6.40 -5.02
CA VAL A 16 27.27 7.87 -5.05
C VAL A 16 28.22 8.30 -6.16
N LYS A 17 27.76 9.15 -7.08
CA LYS A 17 28.53 9.56 -8.26
C LYS A 17 29.49 10.71 -7.97
N ASN A 18 29.12 11.61 -7.06
CA ASN A 18 29.96 12.73 -6.64
C ASN A 18 30.04 12.78 -5.11
N GLU A 19 30.92 11.94 -4.55
CA GLU A 19 31.07 11.76 -3.11
C GLU A 19 31.35 13.08 -2.37
N ASP A 20 32.20 13.95 -2.92
CA ASP A 20 32.53 15.25 -2.30
C ASP A 20 31.33 16.19 -2.25
N ARG A 21 30.58 16.31 -3.35
CA ARG A 21 29.33 17.10 -3.38
C ARG A 21 28.29 16.52 -2.43
N PHE A 22 28.18 15.20 -2.34
CA PHE A 22 27.22 14.56 -1.46
C PHE A 22 27.60 14.73 0.02
N LYS A 23 28.89 14.66 0.37
CA LYS A 23 29.41 15.00 1.70
C LYS A 23 29.13 16.46 2.05
N GLU A 24 29.32 17.38 1.11
CA GLU A 24 28.96 18.79 1.30
C GLU A 24 27.46 18.94 1.57
N TYR A 25 26.61 18.26 0.79
CA TYR A 25 25.17 18.23 0.99
C TYR A 25 24.78 17.75 2.40
N LEU A 26 25.35 16.63 2.88
CA LEU A 26 25.10 16.10 4.22
C LEU A 26 25.56 17.04 5.35
N ASN A 27 26.36 18.07 5.05
CA ASN A 27 26.76 19.10 6.00
C ASN A 27 25.81 20.29 6.06
N ARG A 28 24.86 20.42 5.11
CA ARG A 28 23.88 21.50 5.09
C ARG A 28 22.88 21.35 6.24
N PRO A 29 22.17 22.41 6.65
CA PRO A 29 21.09 22.29 7.62
C PRO A 29 19.98 21.35 7.13
N VAL A 30 19.34 20.64 8.06
CA VAL A 30 18.10 19.89 7.77
C VAL A 30 17.00 20.87 7.36
N VAL A 31 16.10 20.45 6.45
CA VAL A 31 14.94 21.26 6.06
C VAL A 31 14.07 21.58 7.28
N SER A 32 13.60 22.82 7.38
CA SER A 32 12.76 23.26 8.51
C SER A 32 11.48 22.43 8.61
N GLY A 33 11.12 22.04 9.83
CA GLY A 33 9.94 21.21 10.11
C GLY A 33 10.06 19.77 9.63
N PHE A 34 11.27 19.30 9.27
CA PHE A 34 11.45 17.91 8.83
C PHE A 34 10.98 16.94 9.91
N TYR A 35 10.18 15.95 9.50
CA TYR A 35 9.70 14.89 10.36
C TYR A 35 9.74 13.55 9.66
N THR A 36 9.92 12.51 10.47
CA THR A 36 9.86 11.11 10.06
C THR A 36 9.02 10.35 11.07
N ASN A 37 7.89 9.82 10.61
CA ASN A 37 7.03 8.92 11.37
C ASN A 37 7.03 7.55 10.70
N ILE A 38 7.80 6.62 11.30
CA ILE A 38 7.95 5.26 10.78
C ILE A 38 7.46 4.28 11.83
N THR A 39 6.54 3.42 11.39
CA THR A 39 6.05 2.27 12.14
C THR A 39 6.20 1.02 11.28
N ASP A 40 5.86 -0.15 11.83
CA ASP A 40 5.84 -1.40 11.04
C ASP A 40 4.82 -1.39 9.89
N LYS A 41 3.83 -0.49 9.95
CA LYS A 41 2.75 -0.41 8.96
C LYS A 41 2.79 0.84 8.09
N THR A 42 3.50 1.89 8.48
CA THR A 42 3.42 3.20 7.82
C THR A 42 4.77 3.88 7.76
N ILE A 43 5.05 4.55 6.64
CA ILE A 43 6.15 5.49 6.45
C ILE A 43 5.52 6.82 6.09
N GLU A 44 5.74 7.84 6.90
CA GLU A 44 5.41 9.23 6.57
C GLU A 44 6.62 10.11 6.84
N THR A 45 7.13 10.77 5.81
CA THR A 45 8.20 11.77 5.95
C THR A 45 7.83 13.03 5.20
N GLY A 46 8.18 14.16 5.77
CA GLY A 46 7.77 15.46 5.28
C GLY A 46 8.48 16.60 5.96
N SER A 47 8.02 17.80 5.63
CA SER A 47 8.32 19.08 6.25
C SER A 47 7.01 19.85 6.36
N ASP A 48 7.05 21.05 6.94
CA ASP A 48 5.87 21.92 7.09
C ASP A 48 5.17 22.23 5.76
N SER A 49 5.90 22.18 4.64
CA SER A 49 5.39 22.58 3.32
C SER A 49 5.36 21.45 2.28
N THR A 50 6.02 20.32 2.54
CA THR A 50 6.20 19.25 1.56
C THR A 50 6.12 17.88 2.20
N ARG A 51 5.28 17.00 1.64
CA ARG A 51 5.24 15.58 1.98
C ARG A 51 6.11 14.79 1.00
N PHE A 52 7.21 14.24 1.48
CA PHE A 52 8.15 13.47 0.64
C PHE A 52 7.67 12.04 0.41
N VAL A 53 7.10 11.40 1.44
CA VAL A 53 6.54 10.06 1.34
C VAL A 53 5.35 9.91 2.29
N HIS A 54 4.33 9.17 1.84
CA HIS A 54 3.27 8.66 2.70
C HIS A 54 2.79 7.33 2.14
N ARG A 55 3.13 6.23 2.84
CA ARG A 55 2.88 4.86 2.40
C ARG A 55 2.48 3.97 3.56
N HIS A 56 1.68 2.97 3.21
CA HIS A 56 1.31 1.90 4.12
C HIS A 56 1.78 0.55 3.57
N LYS A 57 2.15 -0.33 4.49
CA LYS A 57 2.34 -1.76 4.23
C LYS A 57 0.99 -2.36 3.86
N LYS A 58 0.99 -3.28 2.89
CA LYS A 58 -0.25 -3.94 2.45
C LYS A 58 -0.50 -5.17 3.29
N GLU A 59 -1.71 -5.28 3.80
CA GLU A 59 -2.19 -6.51 4.42
C GLU A 59 -2.49 -7.55 3.32
N ILE A 60 -2.01 -8.77 3.50
CA ILE A 60 -2.21 -9.84 2.52
C ILE A 60 -3.56 -10.49 2.80
N ILE A 61 -4.48 -10.35 1.85
CA ILE A 61 -5.77 -11.03 1.85
C ILE A 61 -5.50 -12.49 1.49
N LYS A 62 -5.82 -13.43 2.38
CA LYS A 62 -5.67 -14.85 2.05
C LYS A 62 -6.75 -15.29 1.07
N LYS A 63 -6.44 -16.27 0.23
CA LYS A 63 -7.42 -16.82 -0.72
C LYS A 63 -8.64 -17.38 0.04
N GLU A 64 -8.39 -18.06 1.15
CA GLU A 64 -9.41 -18.66 1.99
C GLU A 64 -10.33 -17.60 2.60
N GLU A 65 -9.79 -16.45 3.02
CA GLU A 65 -10.57 -15.32 3.55
C GLU A 65 -11.49 -14.75 2.46
N PHE A 66 -11.00 -14.60 1.23
CA PHE A 66 -11.82 -14.20 0.09
C PHE A 66 -12.96 -15.20 -0.17
N LEU A 67 -12.64 -16.50 -0.20
CA LEU A 67 -13.64 -17.55 -0.43
C LEU A 67 -14.65 -17.67 0.72
N GLN A 68 -14.23 -17.44 1.97
CA GLN A 68 -15.11 -17.38 3.13
C GLN A 68 -16.06 -16.18 3.03
N ALA A 69 -15.58 -15.01 2.62
CA ALA A 69 -16.43 -13.85 2.38
C ALA A 69 -17.50 -14.13 1.31
N ILE A 70 -17.16 -14.86 0.23
CA ILE A 70 -18.16 -15.30 -0.76
C ILE A 70 -19.22 -16.21 -0.11
N LYS A 71 -18.82 -17.17 0.73
CA LYS A 71 -19.75 -18.07 1.43
C LYS A 71 -20.66 -17.30 2.39
N GLN A 72 -20.11 -16.35 3.14
CA GLN A 72 -20.87 -15.48 4.03
C GLN A 72 -21.91 -14.68 3.25
N LEU A 73 -21.51 -14.07 2.12
CA LEU A 73 -22.43 -13.32 1.28
C LEU A 73 -23.58 -14.20 0.74
N ARG A 74 -23.28 -15.44 0.31
CA ARG A 74 -24.31 -16.41 -0.11
C ARG A 74 -25.30 -16.72 1.01
N SER A 75 -24.80 -16.91 2.23
CA SER A 75 -25.63 -17.20 3.40
C SER A 75 -26.59 -16.04 3.70
N LEU A 76 -26.06 -14.82 3.75
CA LEU A 76 -26.84 -13.60 3.95
C LEU A 76 -27.87 -13.39 2.84
N GLY A 77 -27.48 -13.58 1.57
CA GLY A 77 -28.41 -13.47 0.45
C GLY A 77 -29.56 -14.47 0.53
N LYS A 78 -29.30 -15.72 0.95
CA LYS A 78 -30.34 -16.73 1.16
C LYS A 78 -31.29 -16.32 2.28
N PHE A 79 -30.75 -15.83 3.39
CA PHE A 79 -31.53 -15.39 4.54
C PHE A 79 -32.42 -14.18 4.19
N ASN A 80 -31.87 -13.19 3.49
CA ASN A 80 -32.57 -11.98 3.04
C ASN A 80 -33.49 -12.19 1.84
N LYS A 81 -33.51 -13.41 1.26
CA LYS A 81 -34.18 -13.71 -0.02
C LYS A 81 -33.73 -12.77 -1.15
N THR A 82 -32.47 -12.34 -1.11
CA THR A 82 -31.82 -11.45 -2.09
C THR A 82 -31.14 -12.27 -3.18
N LYS A 83 -31.44 -11.98 -4.45
CA LYS A 83 -30.78 -12.64 -5.58
C LYS A 83 -29.42 -12.00 -5.85
N LEU A 84 -28.35 -12.76 -5.62
CA LEU A 84 -26.96 -12.35 -5.85
C LEU A 84 -26.56 -12.62 -7.30
N ARG A 85 -26.42 -11.57 -8.11
CA ARG A 85 -25.92 -11.69 -9.49
C ARG A 85 -24.40 -11.58 -9.49
N GLY A 86 -23.72 -12.39 -10.29
CA GLY A 86 -22.25 -12.32 -10.46
C GLY A 86 -21.43 -13.15 -9.46
N ILE A 87 -22.02 -13.66 -8.38
CA ILE A 87 -21.30 -14.34 -7.30
C ILE A 87 -20.49 -15.59 -7.72
N ASN A 88 -20.93 -16.31 -8.76
CA ASN A 88 -20.16 -17.45 -9.28
C ASN A 88 -18.90 -17.01 -10.03
N LYS A 89 -18.88 -15.80 -10.60
CA LYS A 89 -17.70 -15.24 -11.26
C LYS A 89 -16.62 -14.86 -10.25
N LEU A 90 -17.00 -14.50 -9.01
CA LEU A 90 -16.04 -14.15 -7.96
C LEU A 90 -15.18 -15.32 -7.51
N THR A 91 -15.75 -16.53 -7.39
CA THR A 91 -14.96 -17.72 -7.06
C THR A 91 -13.90 -17.96 -8.13
N LYS A 92 -14.30 -17.96 -9.40
CA LYS A 92 -13.38 -18.09 -10.52
C LYS A 92 -12.33 -16.97 -10.55
N PHE A 93 -12.74 -15.72 -10.30
CA PHE A 93 -11.82 -14.59 -10.22
C PHE A 93 -10.74 -14.81 -9.13
N ALA A 94 -11.14 -15.24 -7.94
CA ALA A 94 -10.20 -15.53 -6.86
C ALA A 94 -9.24 -16.68 -7.24
N ASP A 95 -9.74 -17.74 -7.88
CA ASP A 95 -8.90 -18.84 -8.34
C ASP A 95 -7.89 -18.41 -9.41
N ASP A 96 -8.35 -17.64 -10.40
CA ASP A 96 -7.54 -17.25 -11.56
C ASP A 96 -6.51 -16.15 -11.23
N ASN A 97 -6.78 -15.28 -10.26
CA ASN A 97 -5.98 -14.05 -10.03
C ASN A 97 -5.17 -14.05 -8.72
N TYR A 98 -5.39 -15.03 -7.82
CA TYR A 98 -4.77 -14.98 -6.48
C TYR A 98 -3.24 -15.06 -6.51
N TYR A 99 -2.66 -15.90 -7.36
CA TYR A 99 -1.20 -16.06 -7.41
C TYR A 99 -0.49 -14.79 -7.89
N ASP A 100 -1.03 -14.13 -8.92
CA ASP A 100 -0.49 -12.86 -9.42
C ASP A 100 -0.64 -11.75 -8.37
N TYR A 101 -1.80 -11.68 -7.70
CA TYR A 101 -2.00 -10.81 -6.55
C TYR A 101 -0.96 -11.04 -5.45
N LEU A 102 -0.78 -12.30 -5.03
CA LEU A 102 0.13 -12.67 -3.94
C LEU A 102 1.57 -12.30 -4.27
N LYS A 103 1.98 -12.50 -5.53
CA LYS A 103 3.29 -12.08 -6.02
C LYS A 103 3.47 -10.58 -5.92
N GLU A 104 2.53 -9.79 -6.46
CA GLU A 104 2.62 -8.33 -6.46
C GLU A 104 2.56 -7.72 -5.06
N VAL A 105 1.71 -8.21 -4.16
CA VAL A 105 1.61 -7.69 -2.79
C VAL A 105 2.85 -8.05 -1.96
N THR A 106 3.41 -9.23 -2.15
CA THR A 106 4.68 -9.62 -1.52
C THR A 106 5.81 -8.73 -2.03
N GLU A 107 5.89 -8.52 -3.34
CA GLU A 107 6.90 -7.65 -3.95
C GLU A 107 6.76 -6.19 -3.50
N TYR A 108 5.53 -5.69 -3.36
CA TYR A 108 5.23 -4.37 -2.80
C TYR A 108 5.75 -4.29 -1.36
N ASN A 109 5.43 -5.28 -0.52
CA ASN A 109 5.82 -5.28 0.88
C ASN A 109 7.36 -5.35 1.05
N ILE A 110 8.07 -6.09 0.20
CA ILE A 110 9.54 -6.09 0.19
C ILE A 110 10.08 -4.69 -0.13
N LYS A 111 9.55 -4.04 -1.18
CA LYS A 111 9.95 -2.68 -1.56
C LYS A 111 9.57 -1.65 -0.49
N PHE A 112 8.45 -1.85 0.21
CA PHE A 112 8.05 -1.04 1.35
C PHE A 112 9.06 -1.15 2.49
N GLU A 113 9.53 -2.35 2.84
CA GLU A 113 10.56 -2.52 3.88
C GLU A 113 11.89 -1.87 3.46
N ASN A 114 12.28 -1.99 2.18
CA ASN A 114 13.48 -1.31 1.67
C ASN A 114 13.35 0.22 1.75
N LEU A 115 12.16 0.76 1.45
CA LEU A 115 11.87 2.19 1.58
C LEU A 115 11.87 2.60 3.06
N LYS A 116 11.30 1.77 3.94
CA LYS A 116 11.30 1.98 5.39
C LYS A 116 12.72 2.11 5.91
N GLN A 117 13.57 1.12 5.59
CA GLN A 117 14.98 1.11 5.97
C GLN A 117 15.71 2.35 5.44
N GLY A 118 15.46 2.72 4.18
CA GLY A 118 16.04 3.93 3.60
C GLY A 118 15.70 5.21 4.37
N TRP A 119 14.47 5.32 4.90
CA TRP A 119 14.05 6.49 5.68
C TRP A 119 14.36 6.41 7.18
N SER A 120 14.58 5.21 7.76
CA SER A 120 14.71 5.01 9.22
C SER A 120 15.81 5.84 9.89
N ASN A 121 16.84 6.26 9.16
CA ASN A 121 17.92 7.09 9.70
C ASN A 121 18.33 8.23 8.74
N TYR A 122 17.42 8.63 7.86
CA TYR A 122 17.70 9.60 6.82
C TYR A 122 16.92 10.90 7.03
N GLU A 123 17.60 12.02 6.78
CA GLU A 123 17.07 13.38 6.91
C GLU A 123 17.31 14.12 5.60
N ILE A 124 16.36 14.98 5.24
CA ILE A 124 16.48 15.80 4.04
C ILE A 124 17.10 17.15 4.43
N HIS A 125 18.17 17.53 3.74
CA HIS A 125 18.88 18.78 3.97
C HIS A 125 18.48 19.85 2.94
N VAL A 126 18.74 21.11 3.28
CA VAL A 126 18.49 22.25 2.40
C VAL A 126 19.23 22.05 1.06
N GLY A 127 18.53 22.29 -0.04
CA GLY A 127 19.06 22.01 -1.38
C GLY A 127 18.99 20.53 -1.75
N TYR A 128 17.94 19.82 -1.33
CA TYR A 128 17.68 18.40 -1.63
C TYR A 128 17.62 18.03 -3.12
N GLY A 129 17.70 19.01 -4.04
CA GLY A 129 18.00 18.76 -5.45
C GLY A 129 19.40 18.17 -5.68
N ASP A 130 20.34 18.39 -4.74
CA ASP A 130 21.69 17.81 -4.76
C ASP A 130 21.77 16.46 -4.05
N ASP A 131 20.66 15.99 -3.48
CA ASP A 131 20.61 14.78 -2.69
C ASP A 131 20.64 13.53 -3.57
N GLU A 132 21.81 12.93 -3.71
CA GLU A 132 21.96 11.73 -4.53
C GLU A 132 21.18 10.53 -3.98
N PHE A 133 21.06 10.38 -2.65
CA PHE A 133 20.35 9.25 -2.07
C PHE A 133 18.84 9.39 -2.25
N PHE A 134 18.28 10.57 -1.97
CA PHE A 134 16.88 10.84 -2.20
C PHE A 134 16.52 10.69 -3.69
N ASN A 135 17.28 11.34 -4.58
CA ASN A 135 16.93 11.41 -6.00
C ASN A 135 17.20 10.09 -6.76
N ASN A 136 18.21 9.31 -6.36
CA ASN A 136 18.55 8.06 -7.06
C ASN A 136 18.00 6.79 -6.39
N TYR A 137 17.60 6.84 -5.11
CA TYR A 137 17.11 5.67 -4.38
C TYR A 137 15.69 5.88 -3.83
N LEU A 138 15.49 6.80 -2.89
CA LEU A 138 14.22 6.92 -2.15
C LEU A 138 13.06 7.35 -3.05
N GLN A 139 13.26 8.36 -3.88
CA GLN A 139 12.23 8.88 -4.78
C GLN A 139 11.88 7.87 -5.89
N PRO A 140 12.85 7.24 -6.61
CA PRO A 140 12.55 6.18 -7.57
C PRO A 140 11.83 4.98 -6.93
N LEU A 141 12.24 4.53 -5.75
CA LEU A 141 11.60 3.41 -5.05
C LEU A 141 10.16 3.75 -4.67
N ASN A 142 9.91 4.96 -4.15
CA ASN A 142 8.57 5.45 -3.86
C ASN A 142 7.70 5.55 -5.13
N PHE A 143 8.30 5.95 -6.26
CA PHE A 143 7.62 5.99 -7.56
C PHE A 143 7.24 4.59 -8.08
N VAL A 144 8.11 3.59 -7.90
CA VAL A 144 7.79 2.20 -8.24
C VAL A 144 6.62 1.70 -7.39
N LEU A 145 6.64 1.93 -6.07
CA LEU A 145 5.54 1.55 -5.17
C LEU A 145 4.21 2.21 -5.56
N ASN A 146 4.24 3.48 -5.98
CA ASN A 146 3.06 4.16 -6.55
C ASN A 146 2.46 3.41 -7.74
N LYS A 147 3.31 2.97 -8.67
CA LYS A 147 2.86 2.26 -9.88
C LYS A 147 2.23 0.91 -9.56
N MET A 148 2.73 0.21 -8.55
CA MET A 148 2.21 -1.10 -8.14
C MET A 148 0.78 -1.04 -7.62
N VAL A 149 0.32 0.12 -7.14
CA VAL A 149 -1.05 0.35 -6.67
C VAL A 149 -1.94 1.07 -7.69
N TYR A 150 -1.53 1.12 -8.95
CA TYR A 150 -2.39 1.62 -10.02
C TYR A 150 -3.57 0.66 -10.25
N ARG A 151 -4.73 1.23 -10.59
CA ARG A 151 -6.02 0.52 -10.64
C ARG A 151 -6.03 -0.81 -11.40
N ASN A 152 -5.18 -0.97 -12.42
CA ASN A 152 -5.19 -2.14 -13.30
C ASN A 152 -4.15 -3.21 -12.93
N THR A 153 -3.36 -3.02 -11.87
CA THR A 153 -2.43 -4.05 -11.39
C THR A 153 -3.19 -5.21 -10.75
N SER A 154 -2.57 -6.38 -10.68
CA SER A 154 -3.20 -7.57 -10.06
C SER A 154 -3.46 -7.31 -8.58
N LEU A 155 -2.54 -6.60 -7.91
CA LEU A 155 -2.68 -6.10 -6.54
C LEU A 155 -3.98 -5.31 -6.38
N SER A 156 -4.12 -4.20 -7.11
CA SER A 156 -5.27 -3.31 -6.95
C SER A 156 -6.58 -3.96 -7.36
N ARG A 157 -6.59 -4.75 -8.45
CA ARG A 157 -7.81 -5.42 -8.90
C ARG A 157 -8.32 -6.42 -7.87
N PHE A 158 -7.44 -7.18 -7.24
CA PHE A 158 -7.82 -8.16 -6.23
C PHE A 158 -8.31 -7.48 -4.94
N GLU A 159 -7.59 -6.46 -4.45
CA GLU A 159 -7.99 -5.66 -3.29
C GLU A 159 -9.36 -4.98 -3.51
N ILE A 160 -9.56 -4.34 -4.67
CA ILE A 160 -10.83 -3.70 -5.03
C ILE A 160 -11.97 -4.73 -4.99
N LYS A 161 -11.79 -5.91 -5.60
CA LYS A 161 -12.82 -6.96 -5.61
C LYS A 161 -13.12 -7.48 -4.22
N TYR A 162 -12.11 -7.62 -3.37
CA TYR A 162 -12.31 -8.03 -1.99
C TYR A 162 -13.06 -6.95 -1.20
N HIS A 163 -12.71 -5.67 -1.37
CA HIS A 163 -13.42 -4.56 -0.73
C HIS A 163 -14.87 -4.46 -1.17
N GLU A 164 -15.15 -4.58 -2.47
CA GLU A 164 -16.52 -4.63 -3.02
C GLU A 164 -17.32 -5.78 -2.40
N LEU A 165 -16.70 -6.97 -2.24
CA LEU A 165 -17.30 -8.11 -1.57
C LEU A 165 -17.61 -7.83 -0.10
N GLN A 166 -16.69 -7.21 0.64
CA GLN A 166 -16.89 -6.85 2.05
C GLN A 166 -17.99 -5.79 2.24
N GLN A 167 -18.07 -4.80 1.35
CA GLN A 167 -19.17 -3.82 1.37
C GLN A 167 -20.52 -4.49 1.13
N ALA A 168 -20.61 -5.39 0.15
CA ALA A 168 -21.84 -6.13 -0.13
C ALA A 168 -22.30 -7.01 1.06
N ILE A 169 -21.35 -7.58 1.82
CA ILE A 169 -21.65 -8.31 3.06
C ILE A 169 -22.24 -7.33 4.09
N LYS A 170 -21.56 -6.21 4.33
CA LYS A 170 -21.99 -5.20 5.30
C LYS A 170 -23.38 -4.64 4.98
N GLU A 171 -23.69 -4.39 3.72
CA GLU A 171 -25.01 -3.92 3.28
C GLU A 171 -26.12 -4.92 3.61
N LEU A 172 -25.92 -6.22 3.32
CA LEU A 172 -26.91 -7.24 3.63
C LEU A 172 -27.05 -7.53 5.13
N ASP A 173 -25.96 -7.41 5.89
CA ASP A 173 -25.97 -7.59 7.33
C ASP A 173 -26.63 -6.39 8.06
N GLY A 174 -26.40 -5.16 7.57
CA GLY A 174 -27.08 -3.96 8.07
C GLY A 174 -28.60 -4.00 7.82
N GLN A 175 -29.03 -4.55 6.68
CA GLN A 175 -30.46 -4.79 6.40
C GLN A 175 -31.11 -5.73 7.42
N LEU A 176 -30.34 -6.67 8.00
CA LEU A 176 -30.82 -7.59 9.05
C LEU A 176 -30.90 -6.97 10.43
N SER A 177 -30.09 -5.95 10.66
CA SER A 177 -29.98 -5.23 11.94
C SER A 177 -31.08 -4.18 12.12
N GLY A 178 -31.99 -4.02 11.14
CA GLY A 178 -33.12 -3.09 11.20
C GLY A 178 -32.88 -1.73 10.53
N GLU A 179 -31.78 -1.53 9.79
CA GLU A 179 -31.47 -0.24 9.15
C GLU A 179 -32.08 -0.07 7.74
N SER A 180 -32.89 -1.01 7.23
CA SER A 180 -33.62 -0.80 5.96
C SER A 180 -34.88 -1.66 5.84
N SER A 181 -35.95 -1.05 5.35
CA SER A 181 -37.23 -1.72 5.04
C SER A 181 -37.13 -2.60 3.79
N TYR A 182 -37.83 -3.74 3.83
CA TYR A 182 -37.82 -4.81 2.82
C TYR A 182 -38.04 -4.33 1.38
N HIS A 183 -37.52 -5.10 0.41
CA HIS A 183 -38.18 -5.63 -0.80
C HIS A 183 -37.18 -6.63 -1.46
N THR A 184 -37.63 -7.51 -2.36
CA THR A 184 -36.74 -8.47 -3.05
C THR A 184 -35.75 -7.73 -3.96
N THR A 185 -34.62 -7.33 -3.40
CA THR A 185 -33.61 -6.53 -4.10
C THR A 185 -32.62 -7.48 -4.77
N SER A 186 -32.33 -7.27 -6.05
CA SER A 186 -31.20 -7.94 -6.69
C SER A 186 -29.94 -7.12 -6.45
N MET A 187 -28.90 -7.74 -5.90
CA MET A 187 -27.60 -7.10 -5.73
C MET A 187 -26.64 -7.61 -6.80
N ILE A 188 -25.97 -6.68 -7.48
CA ILE A 188 -24.87 -7.00 -8.39
C ILE A 188 -23.61 -7.03 -7.55
N VAL A 189 -22.98 -8.19 -7.47
CA VAL A 189 -21.65 -8.32 -6.89
C VAL A 189 -20.69 -8.29 -8.09
N ALA A 190 -20.03 -7.14 -8.25
CA ALA A 190 -19.18 -6.86 -9.40
C ALA A 190 -17.91 -7.71 -9.36
#